data_AF-C1BX14-F1
#
_entry.id   AF-C1BX14-F1
#
_cell.length_a   1.000
_cell.length_b   1.000
_cell.length_c   1.000
_cell.angle_alpha   90.00
_cell.angle_beta   90.00
_cell.angle_gamma   90.00
#
_symmetry.space_group_name_H-M   'P 1'
#
loop_
_entity.id
_entity.type
_entity.pdbx_description
1 polymer ?
#
loop_
_entity_poly.entity_id
_entity_poly.type
_entity_poly.pdbx_seq_one_letter_code
_entity_poly.pdbx_strand_id
1 'polypeptide(L)'
;MFLAPWFDMYLSARESIVLNFNPFMSFNPDPKTEYNDQLVRATNMVASAVRFMKTLRAGHLEPEVFHLNPAKSDTDSFKKIIRWVPSSLSW
;
A
#
# COMPACT_ATOMS: atom_id res chain seq x y z
N MET A 1 11.47 -12.89 15.21
CA MET A 1 11.08 -13.22 16.59
C MET A 1 10.13 -12.18 17.22
N PHE A 2 10.23 -10.88 16.88
CA PHE A 2 9.39 -9.82 17.47
C PHE A 2 7.96 -9.70 16.91
N LEU A 3 7.67 -10.30 15.75
CA LEU A 3 6.33 -10.24 15.15
C LEU A 3 5.29 -11.05 15.94
N ALA A 4 5.69 -12.21 16.46
CA ALA A 4 4.76 -13.11 17.15
C ALA A 4 4.14 -12.50 18.41
N PRO A 5 4.90 -11.88 19.35
CA PRO A 5 4.32 -11.20 20.50
C PRO A 5 3.37 -10.05 20.13
N TRP A 6 3.65 -9.32 19.05
CA TRP A 6 2.80 -8.20 18.61
C TRP A 6 1.47 -8.70 18.05
N PHE A 7 1.48 -9.75 17.24
CA PHE A 7 0.25 -10.40 16.78
C PHE A 7 -0.55 -10.97 17.95
N ASP A 8 0.11 -11.65 18.89
CA ASP A 8 -0.55 -12.23 20.06
C ASP A 8 -1.23 -11.14 20.91
N MET A 9 -0.59 -9.99 21.12
CA MET A 9 -1.18 -8.85 21.83
C MET A 9 -2.52 -8.41 21.23
N TYR A 10 -2.62 -8.29 19.91
CA TYR A 10 -3.88 -7.87 19.25
C TYR A 10 -4.90 -9.00 19.13
N LEU A 11 -4.46 -10.23 18.81
CA LEU A 11 -5.37 -11.36 18.55
C LEU A 11 -5.93 -11.97 19.85
N SER A 12 -5.23 -11.82 20.98
CA SER A 12 -5.70 -12.29 22.28
C SER A 12 -6.58 -11.28 23.03
N ALA A 13 -6.53 -10.00 22.66
CA ALA A 13 -7.34 -8.95 23.28
C ALA A 13 -8.84 -9.26 23.16
N ARG A 14 -9.59 -8.99 24.24
CA ARG A 14 -11.04 -9.25 24.33
C ARG A 14 -11.91 -7.99 24.26
N GLU A 15 -11.26 -6.82 24.30
CA GLU A 15 -11.87 -5.52 24.05
C GLU A 15 -12.48 -5.46 22.64
N SER A 16 -13.56 -4.68 22.47
CA SER A 16 -14.14 -4.45 21.15
C SER A 16 -13.11 -3.84 20.20
N ILE A 17 -13.06 -4.30 18.95
CA ILE A 17 -12.20 -3.67 17.93
C ILE A 17 -12.64 -2.26 17.54
N VAL A 18 -13.92 -1.95 17.79
CA VAL A 18 -14.47 -0.60 17.59
C VAL A 18 -13.92 0.31 18.70
N LEU A 19 -13.41 1.48 18.32
CA LEU A 19 -12.75 2.49 19.17
C LEU A 19 -11.39 2.09 19.78
N ASN A 20 -11.20 0.84 20.20
CA ASN A 20 -9.93 0.45 20.86
C ASN A 20 -8.80 0.16 19.87
N PHE A 21 -9.14 -0.32 18.66
CA PHE A 21 -8.12 -0.79 17.71
C PHE A 21 -8.31 -0.23 16.29
N ASN A 22 -9.52 -0.25 15.73
CA ASN A 22 -9.74 0.11 14.34
C ASN A 22 -9.63 1.63 14.11
N PRO A 23 -8.60 2.13 13.39
CA PRO A 23 -8.58 3.51 12.93
C PRO A 23 -9.30 3.65 11.58
N PHE A 24 -9.49 4.88 11.12
CA PHE A 24 -9.91 5.14 9.74
C PHE A 24 -9.08 6.27 9.12
N MET A 25 -9.04 6.29 7.79
CA MET A 25 -8.50 7.38 6.99
C MET A 25 -9.57 7.82 6.00
N SER A 26 -9.65 9.12 5.74
CA SER A 26 -10.54 9.68 4.72
C SER A 26 -9.75 10.09 3.48
N PHE A 27 -10.39 9.96 2.32
CA PHE A 27 -9.82 10.45 1.06
C PHE A 27 -10.18 11.91 0.86
N ASN A 28 -9.24 12.69 0.29
CA ASN A 28 -9.56 13.98 -0.29
C ASN A 28 -10.65 13.81 -1.38
N PRO A 29 -11.56 14.78 -1.55
CA PRO A 29 -12.51 14.76 -2.66
C PRO A 29 -11.79 14.76 -4.00
N ASP A 30 -12.42 14.20 -5.03
CA ASP A 30 -11.89 14.34 -6.39
C ASP A 30 -11.87 15.84 -6.74
N PRO A 31 -10.76 16.39 -7.30
CA PRO A 31 -10.70 17.79 -7.71
C PRO A 31 -11.81 18.18 -8.71
N LYS A 32 -12.36 17.21 -9.45
CA LYS A 32 -13.52 17.38 -10.32
C LYS A 32 -14.80 17.07 -9.56
N THR A 33 -15.63 18.09 -9.35
CA THR A 33 -16.86 17.98 -8.56
C THR A 33 -17.80 16.89 -9.08
N GLU A 34 -17.92 16.72 -10.39
CA GLU A 34 -18.76 15.71 -11.04
C GLU A 34 -18.34 14.26 -10.74
N TYR A 35 -17.08 14.02 -10.37
CA TYR A 35 -16.59 12.70 -9.96
C TYR A 35 -16.84 12.39 -8.49
N ASN A 36 -17.41 13.33 -7.72
CA ASN A 36 -17.82 13.09 -6.34
C ASN A 36 -19.28 12.61 -6.23
N ASP A 37 -20.00 12.41 -7.33
CA ASP A 37 -21.25 11.65 -7.32
C ASP A 37 -21.05 10.27 -6.68
N GLN A 38 -21.98 9.84 -5.84
CA GLN A 38 -21.82 8.63 -5.04
C GLN A 38 -21.59 7.39 -5.90
N LEU A 39 -22.38 7.20 -6.95
CA LEU A 39 -22.29 6.02 -7.80
C LEU A 39 -21.00 6.06 -8.62
N VAL A 40 -20.67 7.22 -9.20
CA VAL A 40 -19.43 7.40 -9.98
C VAL A 40 -18.20 7.17 -9.11
N ARG A 41 -18.12 7.82 -7.94
CA ARG A 41 -16.95 7.74 -7.05
C ARG A 41 -16.77 6.34 -6.48
N ALA A 42 -17.85 5.71 -6.02
CA ALA A 42 -17.81 4.35 -5.50
C ALA A 42 -17.33 3.36 -6.57
N THR A 43 -17.86 3.47 -7.81
CA THR A 43 -17.43 2.63 -8.93
C THR A 43 -15.95 2.81 -9.25
N ASN A 44 -15.48 4.06 -9.32
CA ASN A 44 -14.07 4.37 -9.59
C ASN A 44 -13.14 3.86 -8.46
N MET A 45 -13.54 3.99 -7.20
CA MET A 45 -12.78 3.47 -6.06
C MET A 45 -12.69 1.94 -6.07
N VAL A 46 -13.80 1.24 -6.30
CA VAL A 46 -13.82 -0.24 -6.38
C VAL A 46 -12.97 -0.72 -7.55
N ALA A 47 -13.12 -0.13 -8.74
CA ALA A 47 -12.31 -0.47 -9.90
C ALA A 47 -10.81 -0.24 -9.63
N SER A 48 -10.45 0.85 -8.95
CA SER A 48 -9.06 1.17 -8.60
C SER A 48 -8.49 0.20 -7.56
N ALA A 49 -9.27 -0.18 -6.55
CA ALA A 49 -8.88 -1.20 -5.56
C ALA A 49 -8.64 -2.57 -6.21
N VAL A 50 -9.49 -2.97 -7.16
CA VAL A 50 -9.30 -4.21 -7.93
C VAL A 50 -8.05 -4.13 -8.81
N ARG A 51 -7.77 -2.97 -9.42
CA ARG A 51 -6.52 -2.75 -10.16
C ARG A 51 -5.30 -2.89 -9.25
N PHE A 52 -5.33 -2.28 -8.06
CA PHE A 52 -4.26 -2.43 -7.07
C PHE A 52 -4.04 -3.90 -6.70
N MET A 53 -5.12 -4.64 -6.38
CA MET A 53 -5.03 -6.08 -6.10
C MET A 53 -4.40 -6.87 -7.24
N LYS A 54 -4.79 -6.59 -8.50
CA LYS A 54 -4.22 -7.26 -9.68
C LYS A 54 -2.74 -6.93 -9.85
N THR A 55 -2.36 -5.66 -9.72
CA THR A 55 -0.98 -5.19 -9.81
C THR A 55 -0.09 -5.81 -8.73
N LEU A 56 -0.57 -5.86 -7.48
CA LEU A 56 0.12 -6.49 -6.36
C LEU A 56 0.33 -8.00 -6.58
N ARG A 57 -0.75 -8.73 -6.92
CA ARG A 57 -0.67 -10.19 -7.13
C ARG A 57 0.18 -10.59 -8.33
N ALA A 58 0.25 -9.74 -9.36
CA ALA A 58 1.10 -9.97 -10.53
C ALA A 58 2.57 -9.59 -10.30
N GLY A 59 2.93 -9.04 -9.13
CA GLY A 59 4.29 -8.56 -8.87
C GLY A 59 4.68 -7.34 -9.70
N HIS A 60 3.70 -6.55 -10.14
CA HIS A 60 3.92 -5.31 -10.92
C HIS A 60 3.85 -4.05 -10.06
N LEU A 61 3.53 -4.18 -8.76
CA LEU A 61 3.62 -3.06 -7.84
C LEU A 61 5.10 -2.80 -7.55
N GLU A 62 5.53 -1.55 -7.71
CA GLU A 62 6.90 -1.15 -7.36
C GLU A 62 7.19 -1.51 -5.89
N PRO A 63 8.40 -2.00 -5.57
CA PRO A 63 8.76 -2.33 -4.19
C PRO A 63 8.67 -1.11 -3.28
N GLU A 64 8.21 -1.31 -2.04
CA GLU A 64 8.20 -0.26 -1.03
C GLU A 64 9.65 0.01 -0.57
N VAL A 65 10.18 1.19 -0.92
CA VAL A 65 11.55 1.60 -0.57
C VAL A 65 11.53 3.02 -0.02
N PHE A 66 12.14 3.20 1.15
CA PHE A 66 12.36 4.54 1.69
C PHE A 66 13.63 5.15 1.08
N HIS A 67 13.46 6.16 0.24
CA HIS A 67 14.55 6.83 -0.45
C HIS A 67 15.03 8.07 0.32
N LEU A 68 16.25 8.02 0.91
CA LEU A 68 16.88 9.21 1.51
C LEU A 68 17.13 10.32 0.48
N ASN A 69 17.40 9.95 -0.78
CA ASN A 69 17.53 10.87 -1.90
C ASN A 69 16.91 10.25 -3.16
N PRO A 70 15.61 10.48 -3.43
CA PRO A 70 14.90 9.89 -4.56
C PRO A 70 15.54 10.23 -5.91
N ALA A 71 16.10 11.43 -6.08
CA ALA A 71 16.74 11.85 -7.32
C ALA A 71 17.95 10.98 -7.73
N LYS A 72 18.51 10.21 -6.79
CA LYS A 72 19.60 9.26 -7.07
C LYS A 72 19.12 7.81 -7.09
N SER A 73 18.17 7.42 -6.24
CA SER A 73 17.80 6.01 -6.04
C SER A 73 16.44 5.60 -6.62
N ASP A 74 15.48 6.50 -6.78
CA ASP A 74 14.20 6.22 -7.46
C ASP A 74 14.28 6.65 -8.93
N THR A 75 15.16 5.99 -9.70
CA THR A 75 15.39 6.31 -11.11
C THR A 75 15.27 5.05 -11.97
N ASP A 76 14.82 5.22 -13.21
CA ASP A 76 14.73 4.12 -14.19
C ASP A 76 16.08 3.44 -14.42
N SER A 77 17.17 4.21 -14.37
CA SER A 77 18.53 3.69 -14.50
C SER A 77 18.86 2.72 -13.37
N PHE A 78 18.55 3.10 -12.12
CA PHE A 78 18.72 2.21 -10.97
C PHE A 78 17.83 0.96 -11.08
N LYS A 79 16.55 1.14 -11.42
CA LYS A 79 15.58 0.04 -11.59
C LYS A 79 15.99 -0.97 -12.66
N LYS A 80 16.57 -0.50 -13.78
CA LYS A 80 17.09 -1.36 -14.86
C LYS A 80 18.29 -2.21 -14.44
N ILE A 81 19.08 -1.75 -13.48
CA ILE A 81 20.25 -2.46 -12.94
C ILE A 81 19.79 -3.44 -11.85
N ILE A 82 19.07 -2.96 -10.84
CA ILE A 82 18.71 -3.74 -9.64
C ILE A 82 17.87 -4.98 -9.97
N ARG A 83 17.05 -4.95 -11.04
CA ARG A 83 16.23 -6.09 -11.48
C ARG A 83 17.04 -7.35 -11.84
N TRP A 84 18.33 -7.20 -12.13
CA TRP A 84 19.22 -8.32 -12.45
C TRP A 84 20.02 -8.83 -11.24
N VAL A 85 19.97 -8.09 -10.12
CA VAL A 85 20.60 -8.50 -8.87
C VAL A 85 19.74 -9.60 -8.23
N PRO A 86 20.32 -10.75 -7.83
CA PRO A 86 19.59 -11.81 -7.15
C PRO A 86 18.93 -11.29 -5.86
N SER A 87 17.75 -11.83 -5.52
CA SER A 87 17.00 -11.43 -4.32
C SER A 87 17.78 -11.59 -3.01
N SER A 88 18.78 -12.48 -2.96
CA SER A 88 19.66 -12.66 -1.81
C SER A 88 20.63 -11.50 -1.58
N LEU A 89 20.79 -10.58 -2.55
CA LEU A 89 21.74 -9.45 -2.53
C LEU A 89 21.08 -8.11 -2.85
N SER A 90 19.75 -8.06 -2.95
CA SER A 90 19.03 -6.89 -3.47
C SER A 90 18.58 -5.88 -2.41
N TRP A 91 19.10 -5.98 -1.17
CA TRP A 91 18.73 -5.08 -0.07
C TRP A 91 19.58 -3.82 -0.01
#